data_AF-A0A6N7AHJ7-F1
#
_entry.id   AF-A0A6N7AHJ7-F1
#
_cell.length_a   1.000
_cell.length_b   1.000
_cell.length_c   1.000
_cell.angle_alpha   90.00
_cell.angle_beta   90.00
_cell.angle_gamma   90.00
#
_symmetry.space_group_name_H-M   'P 1'
#
loop_
_entity.id
_entity.type
_entity.pdbx_description
1 polymer ?
#
loop_
_entity_poly.entity_id
_entity_poly.type
_entity_poly.pdbx_seq_one_letter_code
_entity_poly.pdbx_strand_id
1 'polypeptide(L)'
;MKMTICAKLLAGFAVPILVILLMASVTTVGINAPRDMQDDGAKRAEAAVVATEAAGMGAKTYRFIADSVINRNLDTSEWAAEWATIKSEITMDTKNIENMADTDKETRLAEEGKAALLAIVALFE
;
A
#
# COMPACT_ATOMS: atom_id res chain seq x y z
N MET A 1 24.47 -54.89 -22.93
CA MET A 1 23.33 -55.00 -23.87
C MET A 1 23.53 -54.00 -25.01
N LYS A 2 23.51 -54.45 -26.28
CA LYS A 2 23.50 -53.52 -27.42
C LYS A 2 22.09 -52.92 -27.56
N MET A 3 21.97 -51.60 -27.40
CA MET A 3 20.70 -50.89 -27.60
C MET A 3 20.24 -51.00 -29.06
N THR A 4 18.95 -51.25 -29.25
CA THR A 4 18.32 -51.24 -30.58
C THR A 4 18.32 -49.82 -31.16
N ILE A 5 18.26 -49.70 -32.49
CA ILE A 5 18.25 -48.40 -33.19
C ILE A 5 17.06 -47.54 -32.75
N CYS A 6 15.89 -48.14 -32.52
CA CYS A 6 14.73 -47.45 -31.95
C CYS A 6 15.03 -46.85 -30.58
N ALA A 7 15.71 -47.57 -29.68
CA ALA A 7 16.07 -47.05 -28.36
C ALA A 7 17.06 -45.87 -28.45
N LYS A 8 17.96 -45.86 -29.44
CA LYS A 8 18.87 -44.74 -29.68
C LYS A 8 18.15 -43.49 -30.20
N LEU A 9 17.23 -43.66 -31.14
CA LEU A 9 16.38 -42.57 -31.65
C LEU A 9 15.51 -41.99 -30.53
N LEU A 10 14.85 -42.87 -29.76
CA LEU A 10 13.95 -42.46 -28.68
C LEU A 10 14.71 -41.75 -27.56
N ALA A 11 15.90 -42.23 -27.17
CA ALA A 11 16.77 -41.53 -26.22
C ALA A 11 17.26 -40.18 -26.76
N GLY A 12 17.61 -40.11 -28.05
CA GLY A 12 18.05 -38.88 -28.71
C GLY A 12 16.99 -37.77 -28.73
N PHE A 13 15.70 -38.13 -28.80
CA PHE A 13 14.59 -37.17 -28.68
C PHE A 13 14.15 -36.92 -27.24
N ALA A 14 14.17 -37.95 -26.38
CA ALA A 14 13.72 -37.82 -25.00
C ALA A 14 14.65 -36.94 -24.15
N VAL A 15 15.96 -37.01 -24.36
CA VAL A 15 16.94 -36.22 -23.58
C VAL A 15 16.74 -34.71 -23.77
N PRO A 16 16.68 -34.16 -25.00
CA PRO A 16 16.38 -32.74 -25.21
C PRO A 16 15.04 -32.30 -24.61
N ILE A 17 13.99 -33.11 -24.77
CA ILE A 17 12.68 -32.82 -24.20
C ILE A 17 12.78 -32.72 -22.68
N LEU A 18 13.47 -33.66 -22.04
CA LEU A 18 13.65 -33.68 -20.59
C LEU A 18 14.45 -32.48 -20.11
N VAL A 19 15.50 -32.07 -20.83
CA VAL A 19 16.26 -30.85 -20.53
C VAL A 19 15.38 -29.60 -20.65
N ILE A 20 14.57 -29.48 -21.70
CA ILE A 20 13.64 -28.35 -21.86
C ILE A 20 12.64 -28.28 -20.71
N LEU A 21 12.05 -29.41 -20.31
CA LEU A 21 11.12 -29.47 -19.17
C LEU A 21 11.79 -29.07 -17.85
N LEU A 22 13.03 -29.50 -17.63
CA LEU A 22 13.81 -29.16 -16.45
C LEU A 22 14.12 -27.66 -16.42
N MET A 23 14.55 -27.09 -17.54
CA MET A 23 14.79 -25.65 -17.68
C MET A 23 13.51 -24.85 -17.43
N ALA A 24 12.39 -25.24 -18.06
CA ALA A 24 11.10 -24.56 -17.89
C ALA A 24 10.64 -24.57 -16.42
N SER A 25 10.88 -25.67 -15.71
CA SER A 25 10.55 -25.81 -14.29
C SER A 25 11.42 -24.87 -13.43
N VAL A 26 12.73 -24.86 -13.65
CA VAL A 26 13.66 -23.96 -12.94
C VAL A 26 13.34 -22.50 -13.21
N THR A 27 13.04 -22.12 -14.46
CA THR A 27 12.67 -20.74 -14.79
C THR A 27 11.35 -20.33 -14.15
N THR A 28 10.37 -21.24 -14.08
CA THR A 28 9.07 -20.94 -13.44
C THR A 28 9.26 -20.66 -11.95
N VAL A 29 10.05 -21.48 -11.26
CA VAL A 29 10.36 -21.25 -9.84
C VAL A 29 11.19 -19.96 -9.66
N GLY A 30 12.13 -19.68 -10.56
CA GLY A 30 12.96 -18.49 -10.52
C GLY A 30 12.22 -17.17 -10.76
N ILE A 31 11.08 -17.19 -11.47
CA ILE A 31 10.27 -15.99 -11.76
C ILE A 31 9.32 -15.63 -10.61
N ASN A 32 8.91 -16.59 -9.79
CA ASN A 32 7.94 -16.35 -8.72
C ASN A 32 8.47 -15.37 -7.66
N ALA A 33 9.71 -15.53 -7.21
CA ALA A 33 10.27 -14.65 -6.18
C ALA A 33 10.37 -13.17 -6.64
N PRO A 34 10.94 -12.85 -7.84
CA PRO A 34 10.92 -11.49 -8.36
C PRO A 34 9.50 -10.93 -8.57
N ARG A 35 8.54 -11.77 -8.97
CA ARG A 35 7.14 -11.36 -9.12
C ARG A 35 6.55 -10.95 -7.78
N ASP A 36 6.70 -11.78 -6.75
CA ASP A 36 6.17 -11.48 -5.41
C ASP A 36 6.80 -10.20 -4.84
N MET A 37 8.10 -9.99 -5.07
CA MET A 37 8.80 -8.75 -4.68
C MET A 37 8.29 -7.51 -5.44
N GLN A 38 7.91 -7.64 -6.71
CA GLN A 38 7.33 -6.54 -7.48
C GLN A 38 5.91 -6.22 -7.01
N ASP A 39 5.10 -7.24 -6.76
CA ASP A 39 3.74 -7.08 -6.25
C ASP A 39 3.76 -6.42 -4.85
N ASP A 40 4.67 -6.84 -3.96
CA ASP A 40 4.85 -6.20 -2.65
C ASP A 40 5.40 -4.77 -2.80
N GLY A 41 6.40 -4.56 -3.65
CA GLY A 41 6.96 -3.23 -3.92
C GLY A 41 5.91 -2.24 -4.46
N ALA A 42 5.02 -2.69 -5.34
CA ALA A 42 3.92 -1.88 -5.86
C ALA A 42 2.92 -1.50 -4.75
N LYS A 43 2.52 -2.46 -3.91
CA LYS A 43 1.65 -2.20 -2.76
C LYS A 43 2.27 -1.21 -1.77
N ARG A 44 3.57 -1.35 -1.49
CA ARG A 44 4.31 -0.44 -0.61
C ARG A 44 4.40 0.97 -1.19
N ALA A 45 4.59 1.10 -2.50
CA ALA A 45 4.61 2.39 -3.17
C ALA A 45 3.25 3.10 -3.07
N GLU A 46 2.15 2.36 -3.28
CA GLU A 46 0.79 2.88 -3.10
C GLU A 46 0.54 3.32 -1.65
N ALA A 47 0.92 2.48 -0.67
CA ALA A 47 0.81 2.81 0.74
C ALA A 47 1.63 4.06 1.11
N ALA A 48 2.82 4.24 0.54
CA ALA A 48 3.65 5.41 0.78
C ALA A 48 3.01 6.72 0.26
N VAL A 49 2.29 6.66 -0.85
CA VAL A 49 1.53 7.81 -1.37
C VAL A 49 0.44 8.21 -0.38
N VAL A 50 -0.37 7.24 0.06
CA VAL A 50 -1.45 7.47 1.03
C VAL A 50 -0.90 7.98 2.37
N ALA A 51 0.21 7.41 2.86
CA ALA A 51 0.89 7.87 4.07
C ALA A 51 1.40 9.31 3.94
N THR A 52 1.90 9.69 2.77
CA THR A 52 2.38 11.05 2.51
C THR A 52 1.24 12.05 2.51
N GLU A 53 0.11 11.70 1.90
CA GLU A 53 -1.11 12.51 1.93
C GLU A 53 -1.63 12.68 3.37
N ALA A 54 -1.78 11.56 4.09
CA ALA A 54 -2.23 11.54 5.48
C ALA A 54 -1.33 12.36 6.41
N ALA A 55 0.00 12.35 6.19
CA ALA A 55 0.94 13.17 6.94
C ALA A 55 0.70 14.68 6.78
N GLY A 56 0.11 15.10 5.66
CA GLY A 56 -0.29 16.49 5.40
C GLY A 56 -1.60 16.91 6.08
N MET A 57 -2.39 15.96 6.59
CA MET A 57 -3.73 16.26 7.11
C MET A 57 -3.71 17.22 8.29
N GLY A 58 -2.77 17.08 9.22
CA GLY A 58 -2.67 18.02 10.35
C GLY A 58 -2.48 19.48 9.90
N ALA A 59 -1.64 19.71 8.87
CA ALA A 59 -1.43 21.03 8.31
C ALA A 59 -2.66 21.54 7.53
N LYS A 60 -3.34 20.65 6.78
CA LYS A 60 -4.60 20.98 6.07
C LYS A 60 -5.69 21.40 7.05
N THR A 61 -5.91 20.60 8.10
CA THR A 61 -6.87 20.87 9.18
C THR A 61 -6.56 22.20 9.86
N TYR A 62 -5.31 22.42 10.28
CA TYR A 62 -4.90 23.67 10.89
C TYR A 62 -5.14 24.87 9.97
N ARG A 63 -4.77 24.77 8.69
CA ARG A 63 -4.93 25.86 7.72
C ARG A 63 -6.40 26.23 7.54
N PHE A 64 -7.28 25.25 7.39
CA PHE A 64 -8.72 25.48 7.26
C PHE A 64 -9.27 26.23 8.48
N ILE A 65 -8.93 25.76 9.68
CA ILE A 65 -9.35 26.39 10.93
C ILE A 65 -8.80 27.82 11.03
N ALA A 66 -7.50 28.00 10.78
CA ALA A 66 -6.85 29.30 10.87
C ALA A 66 -7.48 30.31 9.90
N ASP A 67 -7.71 29.91 8.65
CA ASP A 67 -8.39 30.75 7.65
C ASP A 67 -9.81 31.12 8.12
N SER A 68 -10.51 30.16 8.73
CA SER A 68 -11.86 30.38 9.21
C SER A 68 -11.94 31.37 10.38
N VAL A 69 -10.98 31.27 11.31
CA VAL A 69 -10.82 32.21 12.42
C VAL A 69 -10.45 33.61 11.92
N ILE A 70 -9.51 33.70 10.98
CA ILE A 70 -9.06 34.99 10.40
C ILE A 70 -10.22 35.69 9.70
N ASN A 71 -11.00 34.96 8.91
CA ASN A 71 -12.13 35.50 8.15
C ASN A 71 -13.43 35.58 8.95
N ARG A 72 -13.44 35.13 10.21
CA ARG A 72 -14.60 35.14 11.12
C ARG A 72 -15.84 34.45 10.54
N ASN A 73 -15.67 33.34 9.82
CA ASN A 73 -16.73 32.63 9.11
C ASN A 73 -17.08 31.26 9.72
N LEU A 74 -16.69 31.02 10.97
CA LEU A 74 -16.88 29.75 11.69
C LEU A 74 -18.36 29.31 11.79
N ASP A 75 -19.30 30.24 11.72
CA ASP A 75 -20.74 29.96 11.85
C ASP A 75 -21.47 29.87 10.51
N THR A 76 -20.73 29.79 9.39
CA THR A 76 -21.34 29.70 8.06
C THR A 76 -21.69 28.26 7.70
N SER A 77 -22.74 28.07 6.89
CA SER A 77 -23.10 26.75 6.35
C SER A 77 -22.00 26.15 5.47
N GLU A 78 -21.24 27.01 4.78
CA GLU A 78 -20.10 26.62 3.95
C GLU A 78 -18.98 26.04 4.82
N TRP A 79 -18.64 26.74 5.91
CA TRP A 79 -17.68 26.24 6.90
C TRP A 79 -18.08 24.88 7.45
N ALA A 80 -19.35 24.71 7.86
CA ALA A 80 -19.82 23.45 8.42
C ALA A 80 -19.73 22.28 7.41
N ALA A 81 -20.02 22.54 6.13
CA ALA A 81 -19.92 21.54 5.07
C ALA A 81 -18.47 21.15 4.77
N GLU A 82 -17.56 22.13 4.68
CA GLU A 82 -16.14 21.87 4.48
C GLU A 82 -15.52 21.18 5.69
N TRP A 83 -15.90 21.57 6.91
CA TRP A 83 -15.44 20.93 8.14
C TRP A 83 -15.87 19.47 8.22
N ALA A 84 -17.12 19.17 7.87
CA ALA A 84 -17.59 17.78 7.78
C ALA A 84 -16.80 16.96 6.75
N THR A 85 -16.43 17.57 5.63
CA THR A 85 -15.60 16.94 4.59
C THR A 85 -14.20 16.62 5.12
N ILE A 86 -13.54 17.59 5.75
CA ILE A 86 -12.21 17.40 6.36
C ILE A 86 -12.25 16.30 7.41
N LYS A 87 -13.27 16.26 8.27
CA LYS A 87 -13.42 15.18 9.27
C LYS A 87 -13.61 13.80 8.62
N SER A 88 -14.35 13.74 7.51
CA SER A 88 -14.50 12.49 6.75
C SER A 88 -13.17 12.03 6.15
N GLU A 89 -12.39 12.95 5.56
CA GLU A 89 -11.05 12.65 5.04
C GLU A 89 -10.11 12.16 6.15
N ILE A 90 -10.03 12.88 7.27
CA ILE A 90 -9.26 12.47 8.46
C ILE A 90 -9.60 11.03 8.87
N THR A 91 -10.89 10.71 8.94
CA THR A 91 -11.37 9.39 9.36
C THR A 91 -10.99 8.32 8.34
N MET A 92 -11.12 8.62 7.05
CA MET A 92 -10.77 7.71 5.96
C MET A 92 -9.26 7.46 5.90
N ASP A 93 -8.45 8.52 5.96
CA ASP A 93 -7.00 8.43 5.85
C ASP A 93 -6.40 7.70 7.04
N THR A 94 -6.80 8.04 8.26
CA THR A 94 -6.33 7.33 9.47
C THR A 94 -6.69 5.85 9.42
N LYS A 95 -7.88 5.49 8.95
CA LYS A 95 -8.29 4.10 8.76
C LYS A 95 -7.47 3.40 7.67
N ASN A 96 -7.16 4.08 6.57
CA ASN A 96 -6.33 3.52 5.51
C ASN A 96 -4.92 3.24 6.02
N ILE A 97 -4.33 4.15 6.80
CA ILE A 97 -3.02 3.94 7.43
C ILE A 97 -3.04 2.79 8.44
N GLU A 98 -4.09 2.68 9.26
CA GLU A 98 -4.27 1.55 10.18
C GLU A 98 -4.32 0.20 9.43
N ASN A 99 -4.99 0.14 8.27
CA ASN A 99 -5.08 -1.08 7.45
C ASN A 99 -3.77 -1.43 6.71
N MET A 100 -2.89 -0.45 6.50
CA MET A 100 -1.60 -0.63 5.79
C MET A 100 -0.44 -0.94 6.73
N ALA A 101 -0.63 -0.77 8.05
CA ALA A 101 0.38 -1.05 9.05
C ALA A 101 0.55 -2.56 9.25
N ASP A 102 1.75 -3.07 8.99
CA ASP A 102 2.02 -4.51 9.03
C ASP A 102 2.93 -4.92 10.20
N THR A 103 3.55 -3.93 10.86
CA THR A 103 4.42 -4.15 12.01
C THR A 103 3.87 -3.44 13.25
N ASP A 104 4.16 -4.00 14.44
CA ASP A 104 3.78 -3.38 15.72
C ASP A 104 4.24 -1.91 15.82
N LYS A 105 5.40 -1.60 15.22
CA LYS A 105 5.93 -0.24 15.18
C LYS A 105 5.07 0.67 14.31
N GLU A 106 4.68 0.23 13.11
CA GLU A 106 3.82 0.99 12.21
C GLU A 106 2.42 1.18 12.81
N THR A 107 1.84 0.14 13.40
CA THR A 107 0.52 0.23 14.06
C THR A 107 0.55 1.26 15.18
N ARG A 108 1.58 1.22 16.04
CA ARG A 108 1.74 2.21 17.11
C ARG A 108 1.88 3.64 16.55
N LEU A 109 2.67 3.83 15.49
CA LEU A 109 2.84 5.15 14.87
C LEU A 109 1.52 5.65 14.24
N ALA A 110 0.74 4.76 13.63
CA ALA A 110 -0.57 5.07 13.09
C ALA A 110 -1.55 5.53 14.19
N GLU A 111 -1.58 4.81 15.32
CA GLU A 111 -2.38 5.17 16.48
C GLU A 111 -1.96 6.52 17.08
N GLU A 112 -0.65 6.76 17.26
CA GLU A 112 -0.11 8.03 17.75
C GLU A 112 -0.49 9.19 16.82
N GLY A 113 -0.36 9.01 15.51
CA GLY A 113 -0.72 10.01 14.50
C GLY A 113 -2.22 10.32 14.51
N LYS A 114 -3.07 9.28 14.57
CA LYS A 114 -4.52 9.43 14.69
C LYS A 114 -4.91 10.17 15.96
N ALA A 115 -4.32 9.82 17.10
CA ALA A 115 -4.59 10.49 18.37
C ALA A 115 -4.21 11.98 18.31
N ALA A 116 -3.05 12.32 17.74
CA ALA A 116 -2.63 13.71 17.57
C ALA A 116 -3.59 14.51 16.66
N LEU A 117 -4.04 13.90 15.56
CA LEU A 117 -4.96 14.54 14.63
C LEU A 117 -6.35 14.77 15.26
N LEU A 118 -6.86 13.79 16.01
CA LEU A 118 -8.11 13.92 16.76
C LEU A 118 -8.02 14.97 17.87
N ALA A 119 -6.86 15.11 18.51
CA ALA A 119 -6.64 16.19 19.48
C ALA A 119 -6.74 17.57 18.83
N ILE A 120 -6.26 17.75 17.59
CA ILE A 120 -6.44 19.00 16.84
C ILE A 120 -7.93 19.26 16.57
N VAL A 121 -8.67 18.25 16.11
CA VAL A 121 -10.12 18.37 15.85
C VAL A 121 -10.87 18.76 17.12
N ALA A 122 -10.56 18.13 18.25
CA ALA A 122 -11.20 18.37 19.54
C ALA A 122 -10.94 19.78 20.12
N LEU A 123 -9.92 20.51 19.66
CA LEU A 123 -9.69 21.90 20.08
C LEU A 123 -10.73 22.88 19.52
N PHE A 124 -11.50 22.47 18.51
CA PHE A 124 -12.40 23.34 17.74
C PHE A 124 -13.85 22.83 17.70
N GLU A 125 -14.18 21.83 18.52
CA GLU A 125 -15.55 21.39 18.85
C GLU A 125 -15.91 21.82 20.28
#